data_AF-A0A6B1YD66-F1
#
_entry.id   AF-A0A6B1YD66-F1
#
_cell.length_a   1.000
_cell.length_b   1.000
_cell.length_c   1.000
_cell.angle_alpha   90.00
_cell.angle_beta   90.00
_cell.angle_gamma   90.00
#
_symmetry.space_group_name_H-M   'P 1'
#
loop_
_entity.id
_entity.type
_entity.pdbx_description
1 polymer ?
#
loop_
_entity_poly.entity_id
_entity_poly.type
_entity_poly.pdbx_seq_one_letter_code
_entity_poly.pdbx_strand_id
1 'polypeptide(L)'
;MEQAVNRREVTFLSAVDASRIETPSNVISIGSKGDWYAFACNHKRVLRLEFDDVDGYLGSDGFRVFSHIDAKQIHDFVNECGDEPIIVHCQAGMSRSAAVAKFLADKRGYTLNLSKPCLGTTQFYNRHVYGTLNLNDAESMSAYYAEMELADRLRGHPKES
;
A
#
# COMPACT_ATOMS: atom_id res chain seq x y z
N MET A 1 -14.79 -29.48 15.22
CA MET A 1 -13.50 -28.77 15.11
C MET A 1 -13.72 -27.64 14.13
N GLU A 2 -13.93 -26.44 14.65
CA GLU A 2 -14.03 -25.22 13.83
C GLU A 2 -12.65 -25.01 13.22
N GLN A 3 -12.53 -25.21 11.91
CA GLN A 3 -11.34 -24.76 11.19
C GLN A 3 -11.31 -23.25 11.37
N ALA A 4 -10.29 -22.73 12.04
CA ALA A 4 -10.05 -21.29 12.07
C ALA A 4 -9.84 -20.87 10.61
N VAL A 5 -10.89 -20.32 10.01
CA VAL A 5 -10.81 -19.70 8.69
C VAL A 5 -9.72 -18.66 8.81
N ASN A 6 -8.58 -18.91 8.19
CA ASN A 6 -7.45 -17.99 8.17
C ASN A 6 -7.92 -16.80 7.33
N ARG A 7 -8.59 -15.85 7.99
CA ARG A 7 -9.15 -14.69 7.33
C ARG A 7 -7.99 -13.76 7.02
N ARG A 8 -7.79 -13.49 5.73
CA ARG A 8 -6.99 -12.36 5.26
C ARG A 8 -7.54 -11.11 5.93
N GLU A 9 -6.90 -10.65 6.99
CA GLU A 9 -7.31 -9.45 7.72
C GLU A 9 -6.28 -8.36 7.51
N VAL A 10 -6.77 -7.14 7.26
CA VAL A 10 -5.94 -5.96 7.21
C VAL A 10 -6.39 -4.97 8.27
N THR A 11 -5.45 -4.55 9.11
CA THR A 11 -5.66 -3.50 10.10
C THR A 11 -4.82 -2.30 9.70
N PHE A 12 -5.36 -1.09 9.80
CA PHE A 12 -4.56 0.12 9.67
C PHE A 12 -4.52 0.90 10.98
N LEU A 13 -3.37 1.46 11.32
CA LEU A 13 -3.10 2.07 12.63
C LEU A 13 -2.33 3.39 12.50
N SER A 14 -2.35 4.17 13.57
CA SER A 14 -1.38 5.26 13.78
C SER A 14 0.02 4.68 14.04
N ALA A 15 1.06 5.49 13.89
CA ALA A 15 2.42 5.05 14.16
C ALA A 15 2.63 4.73 15.64
N VAL A 16 1.99 5.48 16.54
CA VAL A 16 2.03 5.23 17.99
C VAL A 16 1.41 3.87 18.31
N ASP A 17 0.25 3.55 17.76
CA ASP A 17 -0.40 2.27 18.03
C ASP A 17 0.37 1.10 17.41
N ALA A 18 0.90 1.28 16.20
CA ALA A 18 1.72 0.28 15.55
C ALA A 18 3.01 -0.02 16.34
N SER A 19 3.66 1.02 16.88
CA SER A 19 4.88 0.85 17.70
C SER A 19 4.67 0.02 18.97
N ARG A 20 3.44 -0.06 19.48
CA ARG A 20 3.08 -0.79 20.71
C ARG A 20 2.71 -2.26 20.47
N ILE A 21 2.74 -2.72 19.22
CA ILE A 21 2.41 -4.11 18.92
C ILE A 21 3.55 -5.02 19.41
N GLU A 22 3.23 -5.88 20.37
CA GLU A 22 4.17 -6.84 20.96
C GLU A 22 4.14 -8.21 20.27
N THR A 23 3.10 -8.50 19.48
CA THR A 23 2.98 -9.76 18.74
C THR A 23 3.61 -9.66 17.35
N PRO A 24 4.58 -10.53 16.99
CA PRO A 24 5.18 -10.54 15.66
C PRO A 24 4.13 -10.67 14.53
N SER A 25 4.08 -9.69 13.64
CA SER A 25 3.07 -9.54 12.58
C SER A 25 3.74 -9.21 11.23
N ASN A 26 2.98 -9.16 10.14
CA ASN A 26 3.45 -8.57 8.88
C ASN A 26 3.08 -7.10 8.86
N VAL A 27 4.05 -6.20 8.65
CA VAL A 27 3.85 -4.76 8.80
C VAL A 27 4.27 -3.99 7.55
N ILE A 28 3.38 -3.15 7.04
CA ILE A 28 3.69 -2.09 6.07
C ILE A 28 3.80 -0.78 6.84
N SER A 29 5.02 -0.26 6.95
CA SER A 29 5.39 0.94 7.69
C SER A 29 5.58 2.11 6.72
N ILE A 30 4.67 3.08 6.77
CA ILE A 30 4.70 4.26 5.90
C ILE A 30 5.13 5.48 6.71
N GLY A 31 6.36 5.92 6.48
CA GLY A 31 6.95 7.11 7.10
C GLY A 31 7.02 8.31 6.15
N SER A 32 7.42 9.45 6.72
CA SER A 32 7.93 10.61 5.98
C SER A 32 9.45 10.71 6.22
N LYS A 33 10.15 11.55 5.43
CA LYS A 33 11.62 11.57 5.36
C LYS A 33 12.34 11.47 6.72
N GLY A 34 13.02 10.34 6.94
CA GLY A 34 13.83 10.10 8.15
C GLY A 34 13.05 9.79 9.43
N ASP A 35 11.73 9.63 9.37
CA ASP A 35 10.88 9.34 10.53
C ASP A 35 10.54 7.85 10.60
N TRP A 36 11.36 7.09 11.35
CA TRP A 36 11.13 5.67 11.58
C TRP A 36 10.78 5.39 13.03
N TYR A 37 9.59 4.85 13.22
CA TYR A 37 9.15 4.37 14.52
C TYR A 37 9.85 3.06 14.89
N ALA A 38 10.35 3.00 16.12
CA ALA A 38 10.79 1.76 16.74
C ALA A 38 9.57 0.89 17.04
N PHE A 39 9.67 -0.41 16.79
CA PHE A 39 8.64 -1.38 17.16
C PHE A 39 8.97 -2.00 18.52
N ALA A 40 7.95 -2.31 19.32
CA ALA A 40 8.09 -2.99 20.59
C ALA A 40 8.59 -4.45 20.44
N CYS A 41 8.50 -5.04 19.25
CA CYS A 41 8.99 -6.38 18.97
C CYS A 41 9.59 -6.52 17.56
N ASN A 42 10.30 -7.63 17.33
CA ASN A 42 10.71 -8.04 16.00
C ASN A 42 9.53 -8.69 15.26
N HIS A 43 8.99 -7.95 14.29
CA HIS A 43 7.91 -8.43 13.42
C HIS A 43 8.41 -9.49 12.42
N LYS A 44 7.47 -10.29 11.88
CA LYS A 44 7.79 -11.38 10.95
C LYS A 44 8.38 -10.84 9.65
N ARG A 45 7.74 -9.81 9.10
CA ARG A 45 8.13 -9.11 7.88
C ARG A 45 7.79 -7.64 8.05
N VAL A 46 8.68 -6.76 7.59
CA VAL A 46 8.47 -5.30 7.63
C VAL A 46 8.84 -4.71 6.28
N LEU A 47 7.86 -4.14 5.60
CA LEU A 47 8.09 -3.26 4.45
C LEU A 47 8.13 -1.81 4.95
N ARG A 48 9.22 -1.10 4.69
CA ARG A 48 9.38 0.32 5.01
C ARG A 48 9.29 1.15 3.74
N LEU A 49 8.30 2.05 3.68
CA LEU A 49 8.10 2.99 2.58
C LEU A 49 8.16 4.41 3.13
N GLU A 50 8.77 5.32 2.39
CA GLU A 50 8.97 6.70 2.82
C GLU A 50 8.41 7.64 1.75
N PHE A 51 7.23 8.22 1.94
CA PHE A 51 6.67 9.17 0.98
C PHE A 51 5.71 10.13 1.68
N ASP A 52 5.59 11.32 1.12
CA ASP A 52 4.80 12.39 1.71
C ASP A 52 3.29 12.16 1.54
N ASP A 53 2.52 12.70 2.48
CA ASP A 53 1.07 12.56 2.49
C ASP A 53 0.41 13.58 1.54
N VAL A 54 0.60 13.34 0.25
CA VAL A 54 0.10 14.21 -0.83
C VAL A 54 -0.79 13.41 -1.78
N ASP A 55 -1.90 14.03 -2.20
CA ASP A 55 -2.90 13.42 -3.10
C ASP A 55 -2.61 13.68 -4.60
N GLY A 56 -1.43 14.21 -4.93
CA GLY A 56 -1.02 14.43 -6.32
C GLY A 56 0.27 15.23 -6.46
N TYR A 57 0.65 15.48 -7.71
CA TYR A 57 1.80 16.32 -8.06
C TYR A 57 1.46 17.79 -7.76
N LEU A 58 1.74 18.21 -6.53
CA LEU A 58 1.84 19.63 -6.19
C LEU A 58 3.20 20.07 -6.74
N GLY A 59 3.21 21.02 -7.69
CA GLY A 59 4.39 21.50 -8.41
C GLY A 59 5.44 22.24 -7.56
N SER A 60 5.71 21.77 -6.35
CA SER A 60 6.70 22.30 -5.43
C SER A 60 7.83 21.27 -5.26
N ASP A 61 9.03 21.69 -5.64
CA ASP A 61 10.28 20.98 -5.39
C ASP A 61 10.40 20.60 -3.91
N GLY A 62 10.33 19.31 -3.58
CA GLY A 62 10.66 18.81 -2.24
C GLY A 62 9.82 17.66 -1.71
N PHE A 63 8.62 17.40 -2.24
CA PHE A 63 7.79 16.26 -1.81
C PHE A 63 8.10 14.99 -2.60
N ARG A 64 8.22 13.86 -1.89
CA ARG A 64 8.29 12.55 -2.52
C ARG A 64 6.89 11.96 -2.64
N VAL A 65 6.37 11.92 -3.85
CA VAL A 65 5.06 11.34 -4.17
C VAL A 65 5.13 9.80 -4.19
N PHE A 66 4.05 9.12 -3.82
CA PHE A 66 3.93 7.67 -3.94
C PHE A 66 4.03 7.23 -5.40
N SER A 67 4.93 6.31 -5.72
CA SER A 67 5.27 5.92 -7.09
C SER A 67 4.79 4.52 -7.46
N HIS A 68 4.87 4.18 -8.75
CA HIS A 68 4.64 2.81 -9.23
C HIS A 68 5.63 1.80 -8.62
N ILE A 69 6.85 2.24 -8.29
CA ILE A 69 7.86 1.38 -7.62
C ILE A 69 7.42 1.06 -6.19
N ASP A 70 6.83 2.03 -5.48
CA ASP A 70 6.28 1.81 -4.14
C ASP A 70 5.05 0.88 -4.18
N ALA A 71 4.19 1.07 -5.18
CA ALA A 71 3.05 0.19 -5.41
C ALA A 71 3.50 -1.26 -5.66
N LYS A 72 4.52 -1.46 -6.52
CA LYS A 72 5.10 -2.79 -6.77
C LYS A 72 5.63 -3.44 -5.50
N GLN A 73 6.36 -2.69 -4.66
CA GLN A 73 6.85 -3.22 -3.38
C GLN A 73 5.72 -3.68 -2.46
N ILE A 74 4.60 -2.95 -2.41
CA ILE A 74 3.41 -3.37 -1.64
C ILE A 74 2.83 -4.66 -2.23
N HIS A 75 2.69 -4.75 -3.55
CA HIS A 75 2.18 -5.95 -4.21
C HIS A 75 3.05 -7.18 -3.93
N ASP A 76 4.36 -7.05 -4.08
CA ASP A 76 5.32 -8.13 -3.82
C ASP A 76 5.24 -8.57 -2.34
N PHE A 77 5.24 -7.61 -1.40
CA PHE A 77 5.12 -7.88 0.03
C PHE A 77 3.82 -8.61 0.39
N VAL A 78 2.68 -8.20 -0.19
CA VAL A 78 1.39 -8.83 0.05
C VAL A 78 1.39 -10.26 -0.49
N ASN A 79 1.98 -10.49 -1.66
CA ASN A 79 2.12 -11.84 -2.21
C ASN A 79 3.00 -12.73 -1.31
N GLU A 80 4.08 -12.20 -0.75
CA GLU A 80 4.94 -12.90 0.22
C GLU A 80 4.25 -13.21 1.55
N CYS A 81 3.27 -12.40 1.96
CA CYS A 81 2.47 -12.64 3.17
C CYS A 81 1.43 -13.75 2.97
N GLY A 82 1.01 -14.04 1.74
CA GLY A 82 -0.02 -15.04 1.45
C GLY A 82 -1.35 -14.72 2.14
N ASP A 83 -1.86 -15.66 2.93
CA ASP A 83 -3.13 -15.51 3.67
C ASP A 83 -2.95 -14.90 5.07
N GLU A 84 -1.71 -14.56 5.47
CA GLU A 84 -1.44 -13.99 6.78
C GLU A 84 -2.01 -12.57 6.94
N PRO A 85 -2.40 -12.16 8.16
CA PRO A 85 -2.87 -10.80 8.42
C PRO A 85 -1.76 -9.77 8.23
N ILE A 86 -2.15 -8.58 7.79
CA ILE A 86 -1.25 -7.44 7.54
C ILE A 86 -1.68 -6.24 8.38
N ILE A 87 -0.69 -5.58 8.96
CA ILE A 87 -0.86 -4.31 9.65
C ILE A 87 -0.22 -3.21 8.81
N VAL A 88 -0.97 -2.17 8.50
CA VAL A 88 -0.47 -1.00 7.78
C VAL A 88 -0.48 0.18 8.73
N HIS A 89 0.59 0.97 8.80
CA HIS A 89 0.54 2.20 9.55
C HIS A 89 1.14 3.37 8.78
N CYS A 90 0.65 4.56 9.11
CA CYS A 90 1.30 5.83 8.79
C CYS A 90 1.29 6.69 10.06
N GLN A 91 1.65 7.97 9.96
CA GLN A 91 1.71 8.86 11.11
C GLN A 91 0.42 8.88 11.94
N ALA A 92 -0.67 9.34 11.34
CA ALA A 92 -1.97 9.49 12.00
C ALA A 92 -2.89 8.27 11.84
N GLY A 93 -2.53 7.31 10.97
CA GLY A 93 -3.39 6.15 10.71
C GLY A 93 -4.68 6.47 9.96
N MET A 94 -4.67 7.49 9.09
CA MET A 94 -5.89 8.02 8.47
C MET A 94 -5.83 8.08 6.94
N SER A 95 -4.72 8.58 6.37
CA SER A 95 -4.63 8.88 4.93
C SER A 95 -3.91 7.78 4.15
N ARG A 96 -2.58 7.72 4.22
CA ARG A 96 -1.74 6.74 3.50
C ARG A 96 -2.03 5.29 3.89
N SER A 97 -2.10 4.98 5.19
CA SER A 97 -2.36 3.61 5.64
C SER A 97 -3.77 3.14 5.34
N ALA A 98 -4.77 4.02 5.44
CA ALA A 98 -6.14 3.70 5.05
C ALA A 98 -6.26 3.43 3.54
N ALA A 99 -5.49 4.12 2.69
CA ALA A 99 -5.48 3.86 1.25
C ALA A 99 -5.00 2.46 0.92
N VAL A 100 -3.89 2.02 1.51
CA VAL A 100 -3.37 0.66 1.33
C VAL A 100 -4.35 -0.36 1.89
N ALA A 101 -4.86 -0.16 3.12
CA ALA A 101 -5.80 -1.11 3.72
C ALA A 101 -7.11 -1.22 2.92
N LYS A 102 -7.63 -0.09 2.43
CA LYS A 102 -8.80 -0.05 1.55
C LYS A 102 -8.52 -0.79 0.24
N PHE A 103 -7.37 -0.58 -0.39
CA PHE A 103 -6.98 -1.31 -1.60
C PHE A 103 -6.94 -2.83 -1.36
N LEU A 104 -6.30 -3.28 -0.28
CA LEU A 104 -6.23 -4.71 0.05
C LEU A 104 -7.61 -5.33 0.27
N ALA A 105 -8.51 -4.58 0.89
CA ALA A 105 -9.87 -5.04 1.11
C ALA A 105 -10.70 -5.09 -0.18
N ASP A 106 -10.61 -4.05 -1.00
CA ASP A 106 -11.38 -3.93 -2.25
C ASP A 106 -10.89 -4.91 -3.34
N LYS A 107 -9.57 -5.20 -3.39
CA LYS A 107 -8.94 -5.86 -4.55
C LYS A 107 -8.20 -7.16 -4.23
N ARG A 108 -7.73 -7.35 -3.00
CA ARG A 108 -6.88 -8.51 -2.63
C ARG A 108 -7.56 -9.51 -1.68
N GLY A 109 -8.87 -9.34 -1.45
CA GLY A 109 -9.69 -10.26 -0.66
C GLY A 109 -9.45 -10.17 0.85
N TYR A 110 -8.87 -9.08 1.33
CA TYR A 110 -8.72 -8.84 2.77
C TYR A 110 -10.04 -8.32 3.39
N THR A 111 -10.24 -8.59 4.67
CA THR A 111 -11.31 -7.97 5.48
C THR A 111 -10.71 -6.86 6.33
N LEU A 112 -11.33 -5.68 6.31
CA LEU A 112 -10.92 -4.58 7.19
C LEU A 112 -11.25 -4.91 8.64
N ASN A 113 -10.22 -4.95 9.48
CA ASN A 113 -10.39 -5.04 10.91
C ASN A 113 -10.50 -3.63 11.50
N LEU A 114 -11.73 -3.19 11.76
CA LEU A 114 -12.07 -1.88 12.35
C LEU A 114 -12.19 -1.92 13.89
N SER A 115 -11.87 -3.05 14.52
CA SER A 115 -12.01 -3.22 15.97
C SER A 115 -10.90 -2.53 16.80
N LYS A 116 -9.86 -2.02 16.13
CA LYS A 116 -8.71 -1.32 16.73
C LYS A 116 -8.72 0.17 16.37
N PRO A 117 -8.14 1.05 17.21
CA PRO A 117 -8.35 2.48 17.11
C PRO A 117 -7.51 3.11 15.98
N CYS A 118 -8.04 3.05 14.77
CA CYS A 118 -8.00 4.18 13.84
C CYS A 118 -9.40 4.82 13.84
N LEU A 119 -9.63 5.97 13.21
CA LEU A 119 -10.90 6.74 13.25
C LEU A 119 -12.14 6.00 12.68
N GLY A 120 -12.09 4.67 12.55
CA GLY A 120 -13.22 3.81 12.21
C GLY A 120 -13.67 3.93 10.76
N THR A 121 -12.92 4.65 9.93
CA THR A 121 -13.33 4.95 8.55
C THR A 121 -12.15 5.03 7.61
N THR A 122 -12.32 4.46 6.42
CA THR A 122 -11.40 4.63 5.29
C THR A 122 -11.78 5.84 4.43
N GLN A 123 -12.75 6.67 4.82
CA GLN A 123 -13.25 7.79 4.00
C GLN A 123 -12.18 8.84 3.66
N PHE A 124 -11.16 9.01 4.50
CA PHE A 124 -10.08 9.99 4.34
C PHE A 124 -8.81 9.40 3.70
N TYR A 125 -8.93 8.26 3.02
CA TYR A 125 -7.80 7.63 2.37
C TYR A 125 -7.15 8.52 1.31
N ASN A 126 -5.83 8.42 1.18
CA ASN A 126 -5.08 9.06 0.11
C ASN A 126 -5.48 8.46 -1.25
N ARG A 127 -6.06 9.29 -2.13
CA ARG A 127 -6.61 8.83 -3.42
C ARG A 127 -5.51 8.50 -4.40
N HIS A 128 -4.39 9.23 -4.36
CA HIS A 128 -3.25 8.98 -5.22
C HIS A 128 -2.60 7.63 -4.92
N VAL A 129 -2.41 7.29 -3.65
CA VAL A 129 -1.88 5.98 -3.22
C VAL A 129 -2.79 4.85 -3.69
N TYR A 130 -4.10 4.96 -3.43
CA TYR A 130 -5.07 3.94 -3.85
C TYR A 130 -5.11 3.78 -5.37
N GLY A 131 -5.19 4.89 -6.10
CA GLY A 131 -5.22 4.90 -7.57
C GLY A 131 -3.97 4.25 -8.17
N THR A 132 -2.79 4.61 -7.65
CA THR A 132 -1.51 4.06 -8.11
C THR A 132 -1.40 2.57 -7.84
N LEU A 133 -1.86 2.09 -6.67
CA LEU A 133 -1.94 0.66 -6.34
C LEU A 133 -2.84 -0.10 -7.32
N ASN A 134 -4.01 0.46 -7.61
CA ASN A 134 -4.99 -0.14 -8.53
C ASN A 134 -4.49 -0.20 -9.98
N LEU A 135 -3.73 0.81 -10.42
CA LEU A 135 -3.07 0.79 -11.74
C LEU A 135 -1.94 -0.26 -11.81
N ASN A 136 -1.31 -0.58 -10.68
CA ASN A 136 -0.20 -1.55 -10.61
C ASN A 136 -0.66 -2.99 -10.32
N ASP A 137 -1.96 -3.22 -10.22
CA ASP A 137 -2.48 -4.58 -10.09
C ASP A 137 -2.22 -5.35 -11.39
N ALA A 138 -1.85 -6.64 -11.30
CA ALA A 138 -1.25 -7.38 -12.42
C ALA A 138 -2.12 -7.43 -13.70
N GLU A 139 -3.45 -7.43 -13.56
CA GLU A 139 -4.37 -7.30 -14.69
C GLU A 139 -4.22 -5.93 -15.37
N SER A 140 -4.16 -4.85 -14.58
CA SER A 140 -3.97 -3.47 -15.03
C SER A 140 -2.60 -3.22 -15.66
N MET A 141 -1.53 -3.84 -15.14
CA MET A 141 -0.17 -3.68 -15.71
C MET A 141 -0.02 -4.39 -17.05
N SER A 142 -0.60 -5.60 -17.21
CA SER A 142 -0.58 -6.29 -18.51
C SER A 142 -1.35 -5.50 -19.56
N ALA A 143 -2.50 -4.92 -19.18
CA ALA A 143 -3.29 -4.05 -20.03
C ALA A 143 -2.53 -2.76 -20.35
N TYR A 144 -1.88 -2.13 -19.37
CA TYR A 144 -1.09 -0.92 -19.56
C TYR A 144 0.12 -1.14 -20.48
N TYR A 145 0.90 -2.20 -20.28
CA TYR A 145 2.00 -2.53 -21.18
C TYR A 145 1.51 -2.93 -22.57
N ALA A 146 0.40 -3.67 -22.68
CA ALA A 146 -0.21 -3.99 -23.97
C ALA A 146 -0.71 -2.74 -24.70
N GLU A 147 -1.33 -1.79 -23.99
CA GLU A 147 -1.76 -0.49 -24.52
C GLU A 147 -0.58 0.37 -24.93
N MET A 148 0.50 0.39 -24.14
CA MET A 148 1.71 1.13 -24.46
C MET A 148 2.45 0.54 -25.66
N GLU A 149 2.58 -0.79 -25.75
CA GLU A 149 3.10 -1.48 -26.94
C GLU A 149 2.22 -1.22 -28.18
N LEU A 150 0.89 -1.24 -28.02
CA LEU A 150 -0.03 -0.91 -29.10
C LEU A 150 0.14 0.56 -29.54
N ALA A 151 0.26 1.49 -28.59
CA ALA A 151 0.48 2.90 -28.86
C ALA A 151 1.84 3.19 -29.52
N ASP A 152 2.89 2.43 -29.17
CA ASP A 152 4.20 2.50 -29.85
C ASP A 152 4.12 1.92 -31.27
N ARG A 153 3.43 0.78 -31.46
CA ARG A 153 3.18 0.22 -32.81
C ARG A 153 2.36 1.17 -33.69
N LEU A 154 1.36 1.84 -33.12
CA LEU A 154 0.52 2.84 -33.82
C LEU A 154 1.28 4.12 -34.13
N ARG A 155 2.30 4.48 -33.33
CA ARG A 155 3.15 5.65 -33.58
C ARG A 155 4.07 5.49 -34.79
N GLY A 156 4.29 4.26 -35.25
CA GLY A 156 5.00 3.95 -36.50
C GLY A 156 6.49 4.32 -36.43
N HIS A 157 7.37 3.33 -36.60
CA HIS A 157 8.78 3.64 -36.84
C HIS A 157 8.89 4.54 -38.09
N PRO A 158 9.70 5.62 -38.06
CA PRO A 158 9.97 6.35 -39.29
C PRO A 158 10.59 5.37 -40.28
N LYS A 159 10.04 5.32 -41.50
CA LYS A 159 10.65 4.56 -42.58
C LYS A 159 12.02 5.19 -42.81
N GLU A 160 13.08 4.45 -42.48
CA GLU A 160 14.44 4.83 -42.87
C GLU A 160 14.47 4.93 -44.39
N SER A 161 14.73 6.15 -44.85
CA SER A 161 14.95 6.54 -46.25
C SER A 161 16.42 6.48 -46.60
#